data_AF-A0A3N4MD92-F1
#
_entry.id   AF-A0A3N4MD92-F1
#
_cell.length_a   1.000
_cell.length_b   1.000
_cell.length_c   1.000
_cell.angle_alpha   90.00
_cell.angle_beta   90.00
_cell.angle_gamma   90.00
#
_symmetry.space_group_name_H-M   'P 1'
#
loop_
_entity.id
_entity.type
_entity.pdbx_description
1 polymer ?
#
loop_
_entity_poly.entity_id
_entity_poly.type
_entity_poly.pdbx_seq_one_letter_code
_entity_poly.pdbx_strand_id
1 'polypeptide(L)'
;MWKREFKGTSVKCGLRRLWLATSVLFYSVLVKAQDGIAGINEANKQVRGYFDSGTKLMYAVGAILGLIGAVKVYQKWNSGDQDTSKVAAAWFGSCIFLVVVATIIKSFFGIQ
;
A
#
# COMPACT_ATOMS: atom_id res chain seq x y z
N MET A 1 -39.65 -44.86 -55.64
CA MET A 1 -38.99 -45.00 -54.32
C MET A 1 -37.76 -44.11 -54.29
N TRP A 2 -37.84 -42.94 -53.64
CA TRP A 2 -36.74 -42.37 -52.84
C TRP A 2 -37.23 -41.14 -52.07
N LYS A 3 -37.19 -41.20 -50.73
CA LYS A 3 -37.52 -40.11 -49.80
C LYS A 3 -36.21 -39.73 -49.09
N ARG A 4 -35.79 -38.45 -49.12
CA ARG A 4 -34.76 -37.94 -48.20
C ARG A 4 -35.36 -36.84 -47.33
N GLU A 5 -35.49 -37.15 -46.04
CA GLU A 5 -35.76 -36.24 -44.92
C GLU A 5 -34.52 -35.37 -44.66
N PHE A 6 -34.65 -34.05 -44.80
CA PHE A 6 -33.68 -33.07 -44.28
C PHE A 6 -34.43 -31.96 -43.54
N LYS A 7 -34.75 -32.19 -42.26
CA LYS A 7 -35.26 -31.13 -41.37
C LYS A 7 -34.67 -31.35 -39.96
N GLY A 8 -33.71 -30.52 -39.54
CA GLY A 8 -33.25 -30.58 -38.14
C GLY A 8 -32.04 -29.75 -37.69
N THR A 9 -31.15 -29.27 -38.57
CA THR A 9 -29.82 -28.76 -38.11
C THR A 9 -29.66 -27.24 -38.17
N SER A 10 -30.49 -26.50 -38.93
CA SER A 10 -30.30 -25.04 -39.11
C SER A 10 -30.67 -24.19 -37.87
N VAL A 11 -31.69 -24.60 -37.10
CA VAL A 11 -32.20 -23.82 -35.95
C VAL A 11 -31.28 -23.87 -34.72
N LYS A 12 -30.58 -24.99 -34.50
CA LYS A 12 -29.72 -25.19 -33.31
C LYS A 12 -28.49 -24.26 -33.30
N CYS A 13 -27.97 -23.89 -34.47
CA CYS A 13 -26.80 -23.03 -34.59
C CYS A 13 -27.15 -21.54 -34.35
N GLY A 14 -28.35 -21.12 -34.77
CA GLY A 14 -28.88 -19.77 -34.50
C GLY A 14 -29.22 -19.56 -33.03
N LEU A 15 -29.84 -20.55 -32.38
CA LEU A 15 -30.17 -20.49 -30.96
C LEU A 15 -28.91 -20.45 -30.08
N ARG A 16 -27.84 -21.19 -30.43
CA ARG A 16 -26.56 -21.14 -29.71
C ARG A 16 -25.85 -19.78 -29.84
N ARG A 17 -25.98 -19.11 -31.00
CA ARG A 17 -25.46 -17.76 -31.20
C ARG A 17 -26.26 -16.71 -30.42
N LEU A 18 -27.57 -16.90 -30.28
CA LEU A 18 -28.42 -16.03 -29.47
C LEU A 18 -28.07 -16.12 -27.98
N TRP A 19 -27.83 -17.34 -27.46
CA TRP A 19 -27.39 -17.57 -26.07
C TRP A 19 -25.99 -17.01 -25.76
N LEU A 20 -25.07 -17.04 -26.72
CA LEU A 20 -23.75 -16.43 -26.56
C LEU A 20 -23.81 -14.90 -26.67
N ALA A 21 -24.72 -14.34 -27.47
CA ALA A 21 -24.89 -12.90 -27.57
C ALA A 21 -25.55 -12.32 -26.30
N THR A 22 -26.53 -13.01 -25.73
CA THR A 22 -27.17 -12.58 -24.47
C THR A 22 -26.23 -12.67 -23.27
N SER A 23 -25.33 -13.66 -23.21
CA SER A 23 -24.33 -13.73 -22.15
C SER A 23 -23.32 -12.57 -22.23
N VAL A 24 -22.84 -12.23 -23.44
CA VAL A 24 -21.94 -11.08 -23.64
C VAL A 24 -22.61 -9.74 -23.30
N LEU A 25 -23.88 -9.58 -23.63
CA LEU A 25 -24.66 -8.38 -23.28
C LEU A 25 -24.92 -8.25 -21.76
N PHE A 26 -24.98 -9.37 -21.03
CA PHE A 26 -25.06 -9.35 -19.56
C PHE A 26 -23.74 -8.96 -18.91
N TYR A 27 -22.61 -9.41 -19.47
CA TYR A 27 -21.27 -9.03 -18.98
C TYR A 27 -20.93 -7.56 -19.23
N SER A 28 -21.41 -6.95 -20.33
CA SER A 28 -21.15 -5.53 -20.62
C SER A 28 -21.84 -4.55 -19.67
N VAL A 29 -22.93 -4.95 -19.00
CA VAL A 29 -23.58 -4.14 -17.94
C VAL A 29 -22.72 -4.09 -16.67
N LEU A 30 -21.90 -5.12 -16.43
CA LEU A 30 -20.99 -5.18 -15.27
C LEU A 30 -19.67 -4.45 -15.50
N VAL A 31 -19.32 -4.14 -16.75
CA VAL A 31 -18.17 -3.30 -17.09
C VAL A 31 -18.61 -1.84 -16.98
N LYS A 32 -18.80 -1.37 -15.74
CA LYS A 32 -18.57 0.06 -15.50
C LYS A 32 -17.10 0.29 -15.83
N ALA A 33 -16.82 1.13 -16.83
CA ALA A 33 -15.49 1.67 -17.04
C ALA A 33 -14.95 2.10 -15.69
N GLN A 34 -13.91 1.44 -15.21
CA GLN A 34 -13.16 1.89 -14.06
C GLN A 34 -12.59 3.24 -14.48
N ASP A 35 -13.23 4.33 -14.01
CA ASP A 35 -12.74 5.68 -14.22
C ASP A 35 -11.27 5.68 -13.82
N GLY A 36 -10.37 6.00 -14.75
CA GLY A 36 -8.93 6.05 -14.45
C GLY A 36 -8.65 6.98 -13.25
N ILE A 37 -9.47 8.03 -13.11
CA ILE A 37 -9.49 8.94 -11.97
C ILE A 37 -9.94 8.26 -10.67
N ALA A 38 -10.93 7.38 -10.72
CA ALA A 38 -11.37 6.60 -9.55
C ALA A 38 -10.29 5.61 -9.11
N GLY A 39 -9.62 4.92 -10.05
CA GLY A 39 -8.49 4.04 -9.76
C GLY A 39 -7.27 4.78 -9.19
N ILE A 40 -6.94 5.96 -9.74
CA ILE A 40 -5.86 6.82 -9.22
C ILE A 40 -6.18 7.33 -7.81
N ASN A 41 -7.44 7.69 -7.53
CA ASN A 41 -7.86 8.11 -6.20
C ASN A 41 -7.85 6.95 -5.19
N GLU A 42 -8.24 5.75 -5.61
CA GLU A 42 -8.18 4.54 -4.77
C GLU A 42 -6.72 4.16 -4.45
N ALA A 43 -5.83 4.19 -5.46
CA ALA A 43 -4.41 3.94 -5.27
C ALA A 43 -3.76 4.98 -4.34
N ASN A 44 -4.09 6.27 -4.49
CA ASN A 44 -3.62 7.32 -3.58
C ASN A 44 -4.07 7.08 -2.13
N LYS A 45 -5.31 6.61 -1.91
CA LYS A 45 -5.81 6.27 -0.57
C LYS A 45 -5.05 5.08 0.03
N GLN A 46 -4.82 4.03 -0.75
CA GLN A 46 -4.07 2.87 -0.28
C GLN A 46 -2.63 3.24 0.10
N VAL A 47 -1.95 4.03 -0.74
CA VAL A 47 -0.60 4.52 -0.49
C VAL A 47 -0.54 5.37 0.79
N ARG A 48 -1.48 6.32 0.98
CA ARG A 48 -1.57 7.12 2.21
C ARG A 48 -1.86 6.28 3.46
N GLY A 49 -2.68 5.23 3.33
CA GLY A 49 -2.93 4.28 4.41
C GLY A 49 -1.68 3.53 4.87
N TYR A 50 -0.83 3.09 3.94
CA TYR A 50 0.46 2.48 4.27
C TYR A 50 1.41 3.47 4.96
N PHE A 51 1.42 4.73 4.53
CA PHE A 51 2.24 5.76 5.16
C PHE A 51 1.81 6.11 6.58
N ASP A 52 0.52 6.17 6.90
CA ASP A 52 0.05 6.41 8.28
C ASP A 52 0.47 5.28 9.23
N SER A 53 0.21 4.02 8.84
CA SER A 53 0.61 2.86 9.62
C SER A 53 2.14 2.75 9.74
N GLY A 54 2.87 3.01 8.65
CA GLY A 54 4.33 3.01 8.65
C GLY A 54 4.93 4.11 9.52
N THR A 55 4.28 5.28 9.59
CA THR A 55 4.77 6.38 10.42
C THR A 55 4.58 6.08 11.92
N LYS A 56 3.47 5.46 12.32
CA LYS A 56 3.27 4.98 13.69
C LYS A 56 4.34 3.97 14.10
N LEU A 57 4.70 3.04 13.20
CA LEU A 57 5.78 2.09 13.42
C LEU A 57 7.14 2.80 13.59
N MET A 58 7.43 3.79 12.75
CA MET A 58 8.68 4.56 12.83
C MET A 58 8.80 5.33 14.15
N TYR A 59 7.72 5.91 14.68
CA TYR A 59 7.74 6.52 16.02
C TYR A 59 8.01 5.51 17.13
N ALA A 60 7.42 4.31 17.04
CA ALA A 60 7.66 3.26 18.02
C ALA A 60 9.14 2.81 18.01
N VAL A 61 9.72 2.61 16.83
CA VAL A 61 11.15 2.26 16.68
C VAL A 61 12.05 3.40 17.17
N GLY A 62 11.72 4.65 16.81
CA GLY A 62 12.46 5.83 17.26
C GLY A 62 12.50 5.97 18.79
N ALA A 63 11.37 5.71 19.46
CA ALA A 63 11.29 5.73 20.92
C ALA A 63 12.17 4.64 21.56
N ILE A 64 12.13 3.42 21.03
CA ILE A 64 12.93 2.29 21.55
C ILE A 64 14.43 2.56 21.37
N LEU A 65 14.85 2.97 20.17
CA LEU A 65 16.27 3.26 19.88
C LEU A 65 16.78 4.45 20.69
N GLY A 66 15.94 5.47 20.92
CA GLY A 66 16.26 6.60 21.78
C GLY A 66 16.53 6.18 23.22
N LEU A 67 15.69 5.31 23.80
CA LEU A 67 15.90 4.77 25.14
C LEU A 67 17.20 3.94 25.24
N ILE A 68 17.48 3.08 24.26
CA ILE A 68 18.70 2.27 24.23
C ILE A 68 19.96 3.16 24.15
N GLY A 69 19.92 4.20 23.31
CA GLY A 69 21.01 5.18 23.19
C GLY A 69 21.28 5.92 24.50
N ALA A 70 20.23 6.38 25.18
CA ALA A 70 20.32 7.06 26.47
C ALA A 70 20.95 6.16 27.55
N VAL A 71 20.54 4.88 27.63
CA VAL A 71 21.11 3.92 28.59
C VAL A 71 22.61 3.73 28.34
N LYS A 72 23.06 3.62 27.09
CA LYS A 72 24.48 3.47 26.75
C LYS A 72 25.31 4.70 27.11
N VAL A 73 24.77 5.91 26.90
CA VAL A 73 25.43 7.17 27.28
C VAL A 73 25.53 7.29 28.79
N TYR A 74 24.47 6.93 29.51
CA TYR A 74 24.46 6.91 30.97
C TYR A 74 25.48 5.92 31.54
N GLN A 75 25.61 4.74 30.94
CA GLN A 75 26.64 3.76 31.32
C GLN A 75 28.06 4.32 31.12
N LYS A 76 28.34 4.98 29.99
CA LYS A 76 29.65 5.62 29.73
C LYS A 76 29.95 6.78 30.68
N TRP A 77 28.93 7.56 31.03
CA TRP A 77 29.04 8.63 32.02
C TRP A 77 29.44 8.07 33.39
N ASN A 78 28.76 7.02 33.85
CA ASN A 78 29.07 6.38 35.13
C ASN A 78 30.44 5.70 35.15
N SER A 79 30.96 5.25 34.00
CA SER A 79 32.32 4.69 33.90
C SER A 79 33.43 5.74 33.81
N GLY A 80 33.11 7.04 33.79
CA GLY A 80 34.11 8.13 33.74
C GLY A 80 34.82 8.27 32.39
N ASP A 81 34.21 7.79 31.30
CA ASP A 81 34.81 7.81 29.96
C ASP A 81 34.82 9.25 29.40
N GLN A 82 35.99 9.74 28.98
CA GLN A 82 36.13 11.10 28.41
C GLN A 82 35.41 11.24 27.06
N ASP A 83 35.14 10.13 26.36
CA ASP A 83 34.38 10.13 25.10
C ASP A 83 32.86 10.20 25.29
N THR A 84 32.36 10.29 26.54
CA THR A 84 30.91 10.33 26.83
C THR A 84 30.23 11.47 26.09
N SER A 85 30.81 12.68 26.06
CA SER A 85 30.23 13.83 25.35
C SER A 85 30.15 13.62 23.84
N LYS A 86 31.12 12.91 23.26
CA LYS A 86 31.15 12.59 21.82
C LYS A 86 30.10 11.53 21.48
N VAL A 87 30.00 10.49 22.30
CA VAL A 87 28.95 9.45 22.15
C VAL A 87 27.56 10.06 22.40
N ALA A 88 27.46 10.97 23.37
CA ALA A 88 26.26 11.74 23.71
C ALA A 88 25.82 12.69 22.58
N ALA A 89 26.75 13.32 21.87
CA ALA A 89 26.41 14.13 20.71
C ALA A 89 25.95 13.25 19.53
N ALA A 90 26.65 12.13 19.29
CA ALA A 90 26.37 11.23 18.17
C ALA A 90 24.99 10.56 18.27
N TRP A 91 24.59 10.05 19.45
CA TRP A 91 23.26 9.44 19.59
C TRP A 91 22.13 10.47 19.52
N PHE A 92 22.32 11.67 20.09
CA PHE A 92 21.28 12.69 20.14
C PHE A 92 21.01 13.25 18.73
N GLY A 93 22.06 13.45 17.94
CA GLY A 93 21.93 13.81 16.52
C GLY A 93 21.17 12.75 15.72
N SER A 94 21.45 11.46 15.97
CA SER A 94 20.74 10.34 15.33
C SER A 94 19.26 10.27 15.74
N CYS A 95 18.96 10.54 17.02
CA CYS A 95 17.60 10.51 17.54
C CYS A 95 16.74 11.66 16.99
N ILE A 96 17.29 12.88 16.94
CA ILE A 96 16.62 14.04 16.33
C ILE A 96 16.39 13.80 14.84
N PHE A 97 17.38 13.26 14.13
CA PHE A 97 17.28 12.98 12.71
C PHE A 97 16.09 12.06 12.38
N LEU A 98 15.90 10.97 13.14
CA LEU A 98 14.77 10.06 12.95
C LEU A 98 13.41 10.76 13.13
N VAL A 99 13.29 11.66 14.10
CA VAL A 99 12.05 12.41 14.35
C VAL A 99 11.78 13.43 13.23
N VAL A 100 12.82 14.11 12.76
CA VAL A 100 12.75 15.10 11.66
C VAL A 100 12.37 14.43 10.35
N VAL A 101 12.96 13.27 10.03
CA VAL A 101 12.61 12.50 8.83
C VAL A 101 11.13 12.07 8.87
N ALA A 102 10.63 11.63 10.02
CA ALA A 102 9.22 11.26 10.17
C ALA A 102 8.27 12.44 9.94
N THR A 103 8.64 13.65 10.37
CA THR A 103 7.85 14.88 10.15
C THR A 103 7.92 15.34 8.70
N ILE A 104 9.09 15.25 8.07
CA ILE A 104 9.26 15.56 6.64
C ILE A 104 8.41 14.63 5.78
N ILE A 105 8.43 13.32 6.04
CA ILE A 105 7.59 12.34 5.32
C ILE A 105 6.10 12.66 5.50
N LYS A 106 5.64 12.92 6.73
CA LYS A 106 4.25 13.36 6.98
C LYS A 106 3.89 14.63 6.21
N SER A 107 4.80 15.60 6.18
CA SER A 107 4.59 16.88 5.50
C SER A 107 4.51 16.72 3.98
N PHE A 108 5.26 15.79 3.38
CA PHE A 108 5.18 15.51 1.95
C PHE A 108 3.90 14.75 1.56
N PHE A 109 3.35 13.92 2.43
CA PHE A 109 2.14 13.13 2.15
C PHE A 109 0.83 13.76 2.66
N GLY A 110 0.89 14.91 3.33
CA GLY A 110 -0.28 15.65 3.83
C GLY A 110 -1.06 14.89 4.91
N ILE A 111 -0.35 14.08 5.71
CA ILE A 111 -0.93 13.31 6.81
C ILE A 111 -0.70 14.13 8.09
N GLN A 112 -1.71 14.89 8.51
CA GLN A 112 -1.75 15.61 9.78
C GLN A 112 -2.74 14.92 10.72
#